data_AF-A0A1F4X4S2-F1
#
_entry.id   AF-A0A1F4X4S2-F1
#
_cell.length_a   1.000
_cell.length_b   1.000
_cell.length_c   1.000
_cell.angle_alpha   90.00
_cell.angle_beta   90.00
_cell.angle_gamma   90.00
#
_symmetry.space_group_name_H-M   'P 1'
#
loop_
_entity.id
_entity.type
_entity.pdbx_description
1 polymer ?
#
loop_
_entity_poly.entity_id
_entity_poly.type
_entity_poly.pdbx_seq_one_letter_code
_entity_poly.pdbx_strand_id
1 'polypeptide(L)'
;MLEKRFIIENLQKTYCYRCGTSLEGAKLITITEAPIALVAHAVCSICKAESMVTITPTGSGSVPVQSDLNGEEFKKFIGAKAVSYDELLDLHLALKKKSIWNLLAKKEKKPASRQKA
;
A
#
# COMPACT_ATOMS: atom_id res chain seq x y z
N MET A 1 19.16 -1.92 6.66
CA MET A 1 17.87 -2.51 7.06
C MET A 1 17.77 -2.27 8.56
N LEU A 2 16.67 -1.70 9.05
CA LEU A 2 16.54 -1.40 10.49
C LEU A 2 16.43 -2.71 11.27
N GLU A 3 17.07 -2.78 12.43
CA GLU A 3 17.00 -3.96 13.28
C GLU A 3 15.59 -4.16 13.84
N LYS A 4 15.15 -5.43 13.94
CA LYS A 4 13.81 -5.75 14.47
C LYS A 4 13.58 -5.20 15.89
N ARG A 5 14.60 -5.22 16.74
CA ARG A 5 14.53 -4.65 18.10
C ARG A 5 14.26 -3.15 18.06
N PHE A 6 14.98 -2.42 17.20
CA PHE A 6 14.80 -1.00 17.01
C PHE A 6 13.38 -0.63 16.54
N ILE A 7 12.80 -1.43 15.65
CA ILE A 7 11.41 -1.25 15.19
C ILE A 7 10.43 -1.42 16.37
N ILE A 8 10.59 -2.48 17.16
CA ILE A 8 9.72 -2.76 18.31
C ILE A 8 9.81 -1.64 19.36
N GLU A 9 11.02 -1.19 19.69
CA GLU A 9 11.25 -0.10 20.65
C GLU A 9 10.59 1.22 20.22
N ASN A 10 10.59 1.52 18.91
CA ASN A 10 9.90 2.70 18.39
C ASN A 10 8.37 2.54 18.43
N LEU A 11 7.86 1.35 18.12
CA LEU A 11 6.43 1.07 18.18
C LEU A 11 5.87 1.10 19.60
N GLN A 12 6.66 0.67 20.59
CA GLN A 12 6.33 0.81 22.01
C GLN A 12 6.05 2.26 22.40
N LYS A 13 6.83 3.20 21.84
CA LYS A 13 6.75 4.65 22.09
C LYS A 13 5.79 5.37 21.15
N THR A 14 5.22 4.67 20.16
CA THR A 14 4.25 5.22 19.22
C THR A 14 2.84 4.83 19.68
N TYR A 15 1.93 5.80 19.75
CA TYR A 15 0.58 5.58 20.28
C TYR A 15 -0.47 5.69 19.17
N CYS A 16 -1.51 4.86 19.28
CA CYS A 16 -2.65 4.93 18.39
C CYS A 16 -3.38 6.27 18.55
N TYR A 17 -3.54 7.01 17.45
CA TYR A 17 -4.24 8.30 17.45
C TYR A 17 -5.69 8.25 17.94
N ARG A 18 -6.34 7.08 17.86
CA ARG A 18 -7.76 6.91 18.20
C ARG A 18 -7.99 6.48 19.64
N CYS A 19 -7.21 5.52 20.15
CA CYS A 19 -7.44 4.91 21.47
C CYS A 19 -6.29 5.13 22.47
N GLY A 20 -5.18 5.74 22.05
CA GLY A 20 -4.03 6.02 22.91
C GLY A 20 -3.19 4.80 23.29
N THR A 21 -3.57 3.57 22.91
CA THR A 21 -2.76 2.37 23.17
C THR A 21 -1.47 2.38 22.33
N SER A 22 -0.38 1.87 22.91
CA SER A 22 0.88 1.64 22.20
C SER A 22 0.69 0.77 20.94
N LEU A 23 1.47 1.03 19.90
CA LEU A 23 1.48 0.26 18.65
C LEU A 23 2.43 -0.93 18.67
N GLU A 24 3.02 -1.29 19.81
CA GLU A 24 3.89 -2.48 19.96
C GLU A 24 3.25 -3.76 19.39
N GLY A 25 1.98 -3.99 19.72
CA GLY A 25 1.21 -5.15 19.24
C GLY A 25 0.49 -4.94 17.91
N ALA A 26 0.77 -3.86 17.18
CA ALA A 26 0.09 -3.57 15.92
C ALA A 26 0.46 -4.58 14.84
N LYS A 27 -0.50 -4.91 13.97
CA LYS A 27 -0.21 -5.65 12.74
C LYS A 27 0.45 -4.69 11.75
N LEU A 28 1.68 -5.01 11.33
CA LEU A 28 2.45 -4.19 10.40
C LEU A 28 2.48 -4.81 9.01
N ILE A 29 2.31 -3.98 8.00
CA ILE A 29 2.57 -4.31 6.60
C ILE A 29 3.61 -3.31 6.09
N THR A 30 4.81 -3.80 5.75
CA THR A 30 5.88 -2.96 5.23
C THR A 30 5.51 -2.43 3.84
N ILE A 31 5.44 -1.10 3.73
CA ILE A 31 5.15 -0.38 2.49
C ILE A 31 6.44 -0.04 1.78
N THR A 32 7.41 0.52 2.51
CA THR A 32 8.72 0.89 1.96
C THR A 32 9.78 0.65 3.02
N GLU A 33 10.91 0.09 2.59
CA GLU A 33 12.06 -0.15 3.44
C GLU A 33 13.32 0.39 2.78
N ALA A 34 13.97 1.31 3.47
CA ALA A 34 15.23 1.94 3.07
C ALA A 34 16.27 1.72 4.18
N PRO A 35 17.58 1.95 3.93
CA PRO A 35 18.63 1.73 4.92
C PRO A 35 18.40 2.46 6.25
N ILE A 36 17.84 3.67 6.20
CA ILE A 36 17.64 4.57 7.34
C ILE A 36 16.16 4.88 7.64
N ALA A 37 15.22 4.19 6.98
CA ALA A 37 13.81 4.46 7.16
C ALA A 37 12.96 3.23 6.87
N LEU A 38 11.95 3.02 7.70
CA LEU A 38 10.88 2.06 7.48
C LEU A 38 9.55 2.82 7.44
N VAL A 39 8.78 2.62 6.39
CA VAL A 39 7.38 3.05 6.32
C VAL A 39 6.51 1.80 6.32
N ALA A 40 5.65 1.69 7.32
CA ALA A 40 4.76 0.56 7.51
C ALA A 40 3.33 1.02 7.74
N HIS A 41 2.38 0.29 7.15
CA HIS A 41 0.99 0.40 7.52
C HIS A 41 0.76 -0.40 8.80
N ALA A 42 0.39 0.29 9.88
CA ALA A 42 0.09 -0.28 11.18
C ALA A 42 -1.41 -0.29 11.46
N VAL A 43 -1.92 -1.46 11.83
CA VAL A 43 -3.31 -1.65 12.31
C VAL A 43 -3.28 -1.87 13.81
N CYS A 44 -3.93 -0.98 14.56
CA CYS A 44 -4.02 -1.07 16.01
C CYS A 44 -4.65 -2.39 16.45
N SER A 45 -4.03 -3.09 17.40
CA SER A 45 -4.53 -4.37 17.94
C SER A 45 -5.87 -4.22 18.67
N ILE A 46 -6.12 -3.07 19.28
CA ILE A 46 -7.30 -2.78 20.12
C ILE A 46 -8.47 -2.25 19.28
N CYS A 47 -8.36 -1.01 18.77
CA CYS A 47 -9.49 -0.33 18.12
C CYS A 47 -9.54 -0.49 16.59
N LYS A 48 -8.61 -1.28 16.02
CA LYS A 48 -8.45 -1.51 14.57
C LYS A 48 -8.25 -0.24 13.73
N ALA A 49 -7.96 0.89 14.36
CA ALA A 49 -7.60 2.10 13.62
C ALA A 49 -6.29 1.91 12.87
N GLU A 50 -6.23 2.50 11.68
CA GLU A 50 -5.16 2.37 10.73
C GLU A 50 -4.28 3.62 10.72
N SER A 51 -2.96 3.42 10.61
CA SER A 51 -1.98 4.51 10.59
C SER A 51 -0.75 4.13 9.76
N MET A 52 -0.17 5.10 9.07
CA MET A 52 1.18 4.96 8.51
C MET A 52 2.19 5.34 9.57
N VAL A 53 3.09 4.42 9.87
CA VAL A 53 4.18 4.62 10.81
C VAL A 53 5.48 4.73 10.02
N THR A 54 6.19 5.83 10.23
CA THR A 54 7.53 6.05 9.72
C THR A 54 8.51 5.93 10.88
N ILE A 55 9.49 5.06 10.75
CA ILE A 55 10.54 4.83 11.75
C ILE A 55 11.88 5.16 11.12
N THR A 56 12.63 6.06 11.74
CA THR A 56 13.99 6.45 11.36
C THR A 56 14.91 6.38 12.59
N PRO A 57 16.24 6.40 12.43
CA PRO A 57 17.18 6.52 13.55
C PRO A 57 16.94 7.73 14.45
N THR A 58 16.35 8.81 13.92
CA THR A 58 16.10 10.06 14.65
C THR A 58 14.76 10.08 15.38
N GLY A 59 13.86 9.14 15.09
CA GLY A 59 12.58 9.02 15.77
C GLY A 59 11.53 8.27 14.97
N SER A 60 10.31 8.28 15.49
CA SER A 60 9.16 7.69 14.83
C SER A 60 8.02 8.71 14.76
N GLY A 61 7.23 8.61 13.69
CA GLY A 61 6.02 9.39 13.50
C GLY A 61 4.90 8.50 12.99
N SER A 62 3.68 8.75 13.46
CA SER A 62 2.48 8.05 13.00
C SER A 62 1.46 9.05 12.45
N VAL A 63 0.92 8.77 11.27
CA VAL A 63 -0.14 9.57 10.64
C VAL A 63 -1.39 8.70 10.48
N PRO A 64 -2.59 9.18 10.82
CA PRO A 64 -3.83 8.44 10.61
C PRO A 64 -4.04 8.12 9.13
N VAL A 65 -4.53 6.91 8.83
CA VAL A 65 -5.00 6.53 7.50
C VAL A 65 -6.51 6.39 7.54
N GLN A 66 -7.19 7.17 6.71
CA GLN A 66 -8.64 7.09 6.50
C GLN A 66 -8.89 6.71 5.05
N SER A 67 -8.78 5.42 4.78
CA SER A 67 -8.99 4.84 3.46
C SER A 67 -9.69 3.50 3.60
N ASP A 68 -10.35 3.07 2.54
CA ASP A 68 -10.88 1.72 2.35
C ASP A 68 -9.82 0.71 1.91
N LEU A 69 -8.60 1.18 1.62
CA LEU A 69 -7.48 0.34 1.19
C LEU A 69 -6.81 -0.37 2.37
N ASN A 70 -6.61 -1.68 2.24
CA ASN A 70 -5.77 -2.42 3.18
C ASN A 70 -4.27 -2.25 2.88
N GLY A 71 -3.38 -2.68 3.78
CA GLY A 71 -1.94 -2.49 3.60
C GLY A 71 -1.32 -3.15 2.35
N GLU A 72 -1.87 -4.26 1.86
CA GLU A 72 -1.39 -4.87 0.61
C GLU A 72 -1.85 -4.06 -0.61
N GLU A 73 -3.05 -3.48 -0.56
CA GLU A 73 -3.56 -2.57 -1.59
C GLU A 73 -2.78 -1.26 -1.63
N PHE A 74 -2.43 -0.70 -0.46
CA PHE A 74 -1.52 0.45 -0.37
C PHE A 74 -0.18 0.16 -1.04
N LYS A 75 0.40 -1.01 -0.78
CA LYS A 75 1.67 -1.42 -1.38
C LYS A 75 1.58 -1.52 -2.90
N LYS A 76 0.48 -2.07 -3.42
CA LYS A 76 0.21 -2.12 -4.87
C LYS A 76 0.03 -0.72 -5.47
N PHE A 77 -0.71 0.14 -4.77
CA PHE A 77 -1.04 1.49 -5.24
C PHE A 77 0.21 2.38 -5.31
N ILE A 78 1.05 2.36 -4.28
CA ILE A 78 2.31 3.14 -4.26
C ILE A 78 3.29 2.64 -5.31
N GLY A 79 3.30 1.33 -5.59
CA GLY A 79 4.12 0.74 -6.65
C GLY A 79 3.55 0.93 -8.07
N ALA A 80 2.35 1.47 -8.21
CA ALA A 80 1.73 1.65 -9.52
C ALA A 80 2.39 2.82 -10.28
N LYS A 81 2.59 2.62 -11.59
CA LYS A 81 3.09 3.69 -12.45
C LYS A 81 2.05 4.80 -12.53
N ALA A 82 2.51 6.05 -12.47
CA ALA A 82 1.66 7.20 -12.74
C ALA A 82 1.05 7.09 -14.15
N VAL A 83 -0.26 7.35 -14.24
CA VAL A 83 -0.98 7.36 -15.51
C VAL A 83 -0.55 8.58 -16.31
N SER A 84 -0.09 8.37 -17.55
CA SER A 84 0.30 9.48 -18.42
C SER A 84 -0.91 10.20 -19.01
N TYR A 85 -0.71 11.42 -19.51
CA TYR A 85 -1.76 12.17 -20.19
C TYR A 85 -2.26 11.43 -21.44
N ASP A 86 -1.35 10.82 -22.21
CA ASP A 86 -1.68 10.06 -23.41
C ASP A 86 -2.49 8.80 -23.08
N GLU A 87 -2.12 8.08 -22.00
CA GLU A 87 -2.88 6.93 -21.51
C GLU A 87 -4.31 7.34 -21.12
N LEU A 88 -4.47 8.54 -20.56
CA LEU A 88 -5.77 9.08 -20.16
C LEU A 88 -6.60 9.52 -21.39
N LEU A 89 -5.97 10.13 -22.38
CA LEU A 89 -6.59 10.48 -23.66
C LEU A 89 -7.04 9.24 -24.43
N ASP A 90 -6.20 8.21 -24.49
CA ASP A 90 -6.50 6.93 -25.14
C ASP A 90 -7.70 6.26 -24.49
N LEU A 91 -7.75 6.25 -23.15
CA LEU A 91 -8.90 5.75 -22.40
C LEU A 91 -10.17 6.55 -22.75
N HIS A 92 -10.10 7.88 -22.78
CA HIS A 92 -11.25 8.72 -23.14
C HIS A 92 -11.76 8.42 -24.57
N LEU A 93 -10.85 8.31 -25.54
CA LEU A 93 -11.20 7.97 -26.92
C LEU A 93 -11.78 6.56 -27.04
N ALA A 94 -11.29 5.60 -26.25
CA ALA A 94 -11.84 4.25 -26.20
C ALA A 94 -13.27 4.23 -25.62
N LEU A 95 -13.52 5.00 -24.56
CA LEU A 95 -14.83 5.10 -23.91
C LEU A 95 -15.89 5.78 -24.79
N LYS A 96 -15.50 6.72 -25.65
CA LYS A 96 -16.39 7.29 -26.66
C LYS A 96 -16.88 6.25 -27.68
N LYS A 97 -16.07 5.23 -27.96
CA LYS A 97 -16.38 4.19 -28.95
C LYS A 97 -17.13 3.00 -28.35
N LYS A 98 -16.87 2.69 -27.07
CA LYS A 98 -17.39 1.49 -26.39
C LYS A 98 -17.67 1.78 -24.93
N SER A 99 -18.75 1.20 -24.40
CA SER A 99 -19.02 1.26 -22.97
C SER A 99 -17.92 0.57 -22.16
N ILE A 100 -17.75 1.02 -20.91
CA ILE A 100 -16.74 0.50 -19.98
C ILE A 100 -16.86 -1.03 -19.81
N TRP A 101 -18.08 -1.54 -19.74
CA TRP A 101 -18.37 -2.97 -19.58
C TRP A 101 -17.83 -3.81 -20.75
N ASN A 102 -17.93 -3.29 -21.97
CA ASN A 102 -17.43 -3.95 -23.17
C ASN A 102 -15.88 -3.95 -23.25
N LEU A 103 -15.23 -3.01 -22.56
CA LEU A 103 -13.77 -2.95 -22.45
C LEU A 103 -13.26 -3.91 -21.36
N LEU A 104 -13.97 -3.99 -20.22
CA LEU A 104 -13.60 -4.86 -19.10
C LEU A 104 -13.84 -6.34 -19.38
N ALA A 105 -14.84 -6.70 -20.19
CA ALA A 105 -15.13 -8.08 -20.56
C ALA A 105 -14.06 -8.75 -21.47
N LYS A 106 -13.03 -8.00 -21.91
CA LYS A 106 -12.14 -8.41 -23.02
C LYS A 106 -10.85 -9.14 -22.65
N LYS A 107 -10.65 -9.61 -21.42
CA LYS A 107 -9.52 -10.51 -21.04
C LYS A 107 -10.10 -11.72 -20.31
N GLU A 108 -9.96 -12.96 -20.78
CA GLU A 108 -8.71 -13.68 -21.03
C GLU A 108 -8.70 -14.44 -22.39
N LYS A 109 -7.68 -14.23 -23.23
CA LYS A 109 -7.24 -15.26 -24.19
C LYS A 109 -5.83 -15.69 -23.79
N LYS A 110 -5.69 -16.91 -23.29
CA LYS A 110 -4.39 -17.54 -23.01
C LYS A 110 -3.54 -17.55 -24.29
N PRO A 111 -2.22 -17.28 -24.22
CA PRO A 111 -1.35 -17.44 -25.37
C PRO A 111 -1.31 -18.91 -25.80
N ALA A 112 -1.60 -19.17 -27.07
CA ALA A 112 -1.53 -20.49 -27.67
C ALA A 112 -0.10 -21.04 -27.56
N SER A 113 0.04 -22.22 -26.96
CA SER A 113 1.29 -22.97 -26.91
C SER A 113 1.77 -23.25 -28.33
N ARG A 114 2.98 -22.78 -28.68
CA ARG A 114 3.67 -23.20 -29.90
C ARG A 114 3.93 -24.71 -29.81
N GLN A 115 3.28 -25.48 -30.69
CA GLN A 115 3.64 -26.86 -30.98
C GLN A 115 5.07 -26.89 -31.53
N LYS A 116 5.95 -27.70 -30.93
CA LYS A 116 7.23 -28.08 -31.53
C LYS A 116 6.96 -29.28 -32.44
N ALA A 117 7.29 -29.13 -33.72
CA ALA A 117 7.56 -30.23 -34.64
C ALA A 117 9.08 -30.40 -34.76
#